data_AF-A0AAP9KWR6-F1
#
_entry.id   AF-A0AAP9KWR6-F1
#
_cell.length_a   1.000
_cell.length_b   1.000
_cell.length_c   1.000
_cell.angle_alpha   90.00
_cell.angle_beta   90.00
_cell.angle_gamma   90.00
#
_symmetry.space_group_name_H-M   'P 1'
#
loop_
_entity.id
_entity.type
_entity.pdbx_description
1 polymer ?
#
loop_
_entity_poly.entity_id
_entity_poly.type
_entity_poly.pdbx_seq_one_letter_code
_entity_poly.pdbx_strand_id
1 'polypeptide(L)'
;MKTYSLDREFFLFKFFRFLYGSARDSRERAKVKSFSEFGITLFCGRQGDGKTVSMVHRLELYRHKYPKALIYTNFGYKYQNGALTNWNQILTLKNGTDGIIFAIDEIQNEFDVYAARGFDVSILRLITQQRKQAIKILGTAQVFTRVTKPLREQTFDVVECRTFGGRWTFQKAFDAFEYSNVVDSMVGKDKLRRLWRRNFVQTDELRSLFDSYAVIQSLQKISI
;
A
#
# COMPACT_ATOMS: atom_id res chain seq x y z
N MET A 1 -41.49 -12.66 25.11
CA MET A 1 -40.13 -12.28 24.65
C MET A 1 -39.51 -13.52 24.00
N LYS A 2 -39.46 -13.61 22.66
CA LYS A 2 -38.89 -14.77 21.95
C LYS A 2 -37.38 -14.72 22.09
N THR A 3 -36.82 -15.56 22.94
CA THR A 3 -35.37 -15.81 23.02
C THR A 3 -34.93 -16.47 21.72
N TYR A 4 -34.14 -15.76 20.92
CA TYR A 4 -33.56 -16.31 19.70
C TYR A 4 -32.67 -17.51 20.06
N SER A 5 -32.92 -18.66 19.42
CA SER A 5 -32.34 -19.97 19.74
C SER A 5 -30.85 -20.14 19.38
N LEU A 6 -30.16 -19.06 18.99
CA LEU A 6 -28.78 -19.11 18.48
C LEU A 6 -27.72 -19.39 19.57
N ASP A 7 -28.05 -19.14 20.84
CA ASP A 7 -27.10 -19.30 21.94
C ASP A 7 -27.04 -20.73 22.52
N ARG A 8 -28.02 -21.60 22.21
CA ARG A 8 -28.10 -22.99 22.72
C ARG A 8 -27.53 -24.05 21.76
N GLU A 9 -26.83 -23.67 20.68
CA GLU A 9 -26.17 -24.67 19.82
C GLU A 9 -24.87 -25.18 20.46
N PHE A 10 -24.69 -26.51 20.50
CA PHE A 10 -23.44 -27.17 20.89
C PHE A 10 -22.26 -26.62 20.07
N PHE A 11 -21.11 -26.40 20.72
CA PHE A 11 -19.91 -25.83 20.09
C PHE A 11 -19.52 -26.50 18.76
N LEU A 12 -19.70 -27.82 18.67
CA LEU A 12 -19.45 -28.60 17.44
C LEU A 12 -20.30 -28.13 16.26
N PHE A 13 -21.58 -27.83 16.49
CA PHE A 13 -22.50 -27.37 15.45
C PHE A 13 -22.11 -25.97 14.95
N LYS A 14 -21.71 -25.08 15.87
CA LYS A 14 -21.14 -23.77 15.54
C LYS A 14 -19.85 -23.91 14.74
N PHE A 15 -18.98 -24.87 15.09
CA PHE A 15 -17.73 -25.15 14.39
C PHE A 15 -17.96 -25.68 12.95
N PHE A 16 -18.88 -26.64 12.76
CA PHE A 16 -19.24 -27.12 11.42
C PHE A 16 -19.90 -26.03 10.57
N ARG A 17 -20.79 -25.20 11.15
CA ARG A 17 -21.35 -24.04 10.46
C ARG A 17 -20.27 -23.02 10.08
N PHE A 18 -19.28 -22.78 10.96
CA PHE A 18 -18.13 -21.94 10.67
C PHE A 18 -17.28 -22.49 9.51
N LEU A 19 -16.96 -23.80 9.52
CA LEU A 19 -16.21 -24.44 8.45
C LEU A 19 -16.97 -24.39 7.12
N TYR A 20 -18.27 -24.71 7.14
CA TYR A 20 -19.12 -24.68 5.96
C TYR A 20 -19.26 -23.25 5.41
N GLY A 21 -19.52 -22.27 6.28
CA GLY A 21 -19.58 -20.85 5.92
C GLY A 21 -18.24 -20.33 5.37
N SER A 22 -17.13 -20.60 6.05
CA SER A 22 -15.78 -20.23 5.58
C SER A 22 -15.45 -20.87 4.24
N ALA A 23 -15.78 -22.14 4.03
CA ALA A 23 -15.54 -22.84 2.77
C ALA A 23 -16.39 -22.27 1.63
N ARG A 24 -17.67 -21.95 1.89
CA ARG A 24 -18.56 -21.31 0.92
C ARG A 24 -18.06 -19.91 0.56
N ASP A 25 -17.76 -19.08 1.56
CA ASP A 25 -17.28 -17.71 1.35
C ASP A 25 -15.89 -17.68 0.68
N SER A 26 -15.05 -18.70 0.92
CA SER A 26 -13.77 -18.85 0.22
C SER A 26 -13.96 -19.24 -1.24
N ARG A 27 -14.93 -20.11 -1.54
CA ARG A 27 -15.28 -20.51 -2.93
C ARG A 27 -15.92 -19.37 -3.72
N GLU A 28 -16.78 -18.57 -3.09
CA GLU A 28 -17.38 -17.40 -3.75
C GLU A 28 -16.33 -16.30 -4.01
N ARG A 29 -15.43 -16.05 -3.04
CA ARG A 29 -14.28 -15.15 -3.24
C ARG A 29 -13.31 -15.63 -4.32
N ALA A 30 -13.19 -16.94 -4.54
CA ALA A 30 -12.32 -17.51 -5.57
C ALA A 30 -12.91 -17.45 -7.00
N LYS A 31 -14.24 -17.40 -7.14
CA LYS A 31 -14.91 -17.32 -8.46
C LYS A 31 -14.84 -15.93 -9.08
N VAL A 32 -14.78 -14.88 -8.26
CA VAL A 32 -14.49 -13.53 -8.72
C VAL A 32 -12.97 -13.39 -8.70
N LYS A 33 -12.28 -13.50 -9.85
CA LYS A 33 -10.88 -13.03 -9.98
C LYS A 33 -10.88 -11.50 -9.85
N SER A 34 -11.18 -11.04 -8.64
CA SER A 34 -11.18 -9.65 -8.22
C SER A 34 -9.76 -9.28 -7.81
N PHE A 35 -9.41 -8.03 -8.02
CA PHE A 35 -8.30 -7.42 -7.33
C PHE A 35 -8.50 -7.58 -5.82
N SER A 36 -7.56 -8.27 -5.17
CA SER A 36 -7.67 -8.66 -3.76
C SER A 36 -6.68 -7.91 -2.87
N GLU A 37 -5.86 -7.04 -3.45
CA GLU A 37 -4.92 -6.21 -2.71
C GLU A 37 -5.66 -4.96 -2.22
N PHE A 38 -5.35 -4.51 -1.00
CA PHE A 38 -5.93 -3.30 -0.43
C PHE A 38 -4.98 -2.71 0.60
N GLY A 39 -5.33 -1.54 1.14
CA GLY A 39 -4.58 -0.94 2.22
C GLY A 39 -3.42 -0.09 1.70
N ILE A 40 -2.91 0.78 2.56
CA ILE A 40 -1.66 1.51 2.28
C ILE A 40 -0.48 0.62 2.69
N THR A 41 0.50 0.48 1.80
CA THR A 41 1.81 -0.09 2.12
C THR A 41 2.87 0.97 1.91
N LEU A 42 3.67 1.25 2.94
CA LEU A 42 4.73 2.26 2.88
C LEU A 42 6.11 1.62 2.85
N PHE A 43 6.87 1.91 1.80
CA PHE A 43 8.27 1.54 1.66
C PHE A 43 9.15 2.61 2.30
N CYS A 44 9.77 2.26 3.43
CA CYS A 44 10.59 3.17 4.24
C CYS A 44 12.08 2.85 4.09
N GLY A 45 12.91 3.88 4.02
CA GLY A 45 14.38 3.77 3.96
C GLY A 45 15.04 5.12 3.71
N ARG A 46 16.30 5.28 4.09
CA ARG A 46 17.06 6.51 3.83
C ARG A 46 17.20 6.73 2.32
N GLN A 47 17.60 7.94 1.94
CA GLN A 47 17.90 8.23 0.54
C GLN A 47 18.96 7.24 0.02
N GLY A 48 18.69 6.63 -1.13
CA GLY A 48 19.55 5.59 -1.70
C GLY A 48 19.28 4.15 -1.21
N ASP A 49 18.42 3.93 -0.22
CA ASP A 49 18.15 2.58 0.31
C ASP A 49 17.23 1.71 -0.59
N GLY A 50 16.76 2.25 -1.71
CA GLY A 50 15.96 1.52 -2.69
C GLY A 50 14.48 1.40 -2.34
N LYS A 51 13.88 2.42 -1.71
CA LYS A 51 12.44 2.49 -1.43
C LYS A 51 11.58 2.59 -2.70
N THR A 52 11.95 3.47 -3.63
CA THR A 52 11.21 3.70 -4.89
C THR A 52 11.28 2.50 -5.81
N VAL A 53 12.49 1.96 -6.03
CA VAL A 53 12.67 0.72 -6.79
C VAL A 53 12.01 -0.49 -6.12
N SER A 54 11.94 -0.54 -4.78
CA SER A 54 11.18 -1.58 -4.05
C SER A 54 9.68 -1.48 -4.30
N MET A 55 9.14 -0.26 -4.33
CA MET A 55 7.76 0.02 -4.69
C MET A 55 7.49 -0.35 -6.15
N VAL A 56 8.36 0.02 -7.09
CA VAL A 56 8.23 -0.33 -8.51
C VAL A 56 8.35 -1.83 -8.74
N HIS A 57 9.25 -2.51 -8.05
CA HIS A 57 9.32 -3.97 -8.05
C HIS A 57 7.99 -4.59 -7.58
N ARG A 58 7.35 -4.02 -6.55
CA ARG A 58 6.02 -4.47 -6.12
C ARG A 58 4.94 -4.16 -7.15
N LEU A 59 5.00 -3.01 -7.82
CA LEU A 59 4.08 -2.66 -8.91
C LEU A 59 4.16 -3.65 -10.06
N GLU A 60 5.36 -4.04 -10.50
CA GLU A 60 5.53 -5.05 -11.55
C GLU A 60 4.87 -6.38 -11.16
N LEU A 61 5.10 -6.85 -9.92
CA LEU A 61 4.45 -8.06 -9.42
C LEU A 61 2.91 -7.95 -9.46
N TYR A 62 2.35 -6.78 -9.11
CA TYR A 62 0.91 -6.56 -9.17
C TYR A 62 0.39 -6.42 -10.60
N ARG A 63 1.10 -5.73 -11.49
CA ARG A 63 0.75 -5.59 -12.90
C ARG A 63 0.65 -6.96 -13.59
N HIS A 64 1.59 -7.86 -13.29
CA HIS A 64 1.57 -9.22 -13.81
C HIS A 64 0.46 -10.08 -13.19
N LYS A 65 0.22 -9.94 -11.88
CA LYS A 65 -0.81 -10.72 -11.17
C LYS A 65 -2.24 -10.25 -11.49
N TYR A 66 -2.42 -8.94 -11.74
CA TYR A 66 -3.69 -8.28 -11.99
C TYR A 66 -3.60 -7.39 -13.25
N PRO A 67 -3.60 -7.99 -14.45
CA PRO A 67 -3.38 -7.27 -15.71
C PRO A 67 -4.48 -6.24 -16.05
N LYS A 68 -5.64 -6.32 -15.39
CA LYS A 68 -6.75 -5.38 -15.55
C LYS A 68 -6.74 -4.22 -14.55
N ALA A 69 -5.86 -4.27 -13.54
CA ALA A 69 -5.76 -3.21 -12.55
C ALA A 69 -5.19 -1.94 -13.18
N LEU A 70 -5.79 -0.79 -12.89
CA LEU A 70 -5.27 0.50 -13.35
C LEU A 70 -4.20 1.00 -12.39
N ILE A 71 -3.12 1.59 -12.92
CA ILE A 71 -1.99 2.10 -12.15
C ILE A 71 -1.84 3.61 -12.38
N TYR A 72 -1.82 4.39 -11.31
CA TYR A 72 -1.60 5.84 -11.36
C TYR A 72 -0.43 6.23 -10.47
N THR A 73 0.50 7.04 -10.98
CA THR A 73 1.71 7.42 -10.23
C THR A 73 2.08 8.89 -10.37
N ASN A 74 2.72 9.47 -9.36
CA ASN A 74 3.23 10.86 -9.40
C ASN A 74 4.67 10.96 -9.92
N PHE A 75 5.37 9.84 -10.10
CA PHE A 75 6.82 9.79 -10.38
C PHE A 75 7.17 9.25 -11.78
N GLY A 76 6.18 9.05 -12.65
CA GLY A 76 6.41 8.68 -14.05
C GLY A 76 6.85 7.23 -14.23
N TYR A 77 6.01 6.29 -13.78
CA TYR A 77 6.21 4.87 -14.05
C TYR A 77 5.79 4.48 -15.48
N LYS A 78 6.65 3.73 -16.18
CA LYS A 78 6.54 3.37 -17.60
C LYS A 78 5.19 2.76 -17.99
N TYR A 79 4.59 1.95 -17.12
CA TYR A 79 3.33 1.25 -17.40
C TYR A 79 2.13 1.84 -16.65
N GLN A 80 2.21 3.11 -16.23
CA GLN A 80 1.06 3.79 -15.64
C GLN A 80 -0.06 4.02 -16.67
N ASN A 81 -1.31 3.93 -16.23
CA ASN A 81 -2.49 4.29 -17.01
C ASN A 81 -2.73 5.81 -17.02
N GLY A 82 -2.15 6.53 -16.05
CA GLY A 82 -2.20 7.99 -16.00
C GLY A 82 -1.31 8.57 -14.90
N ALA A 83 -1.04 9.86 -14.98
CA ALA A 83 -0.35 10.58 -13.92
C ALA A 83 -1.31 10.86 -12.74
N LEU A 84 -0.80 10.68 -11.53
CA LEU A 84 -1.44 11.14 -10.31
C LEU A 84 -1.02 12.60 -10.06
N THR A 85 -1.86 13.53 -10.49
CA THR A 85 -1.65 14.98 -10.34
C THR A 85 -2.47 15.58 -9.19
N ASN A 86 -3.53 14.90 -8.77
CA ASN A 86 -4.43 15.38 -7.72
C ASN A 86 -4.96 14.21 -6.88
N TRP A 87 -4.96 14.34 -5.55
CA TRP A 87 -5.51 13.32 -4.65
C TRP A 87 -7.02 13.09 -4.83
N ASN A 88 -7.74 14.05 -5.43
CA ASN A 88 -9.12 13.82 -5.89
C ASN A 88 -9.25 12.64 -6.86
N GLN A 89 -8.20 12.30 -7.59
CA GLN A 89 -8.18 11.12 -8.44
C GLN A 89 -8.33 9.84 -7.62
N ILE A 90 -7.83 9.80 -6.38
CA ILE A 90 -8.03 8.65 -5.46
C ILE A 90 -9.51 8.51 -5.09
N LEU A 91 -10.22 9.64 -4.96
CA LEU A 91 -11.64 9.66 -4.64
C LEU A 91 -12.51 9.26 -5.84
N THR A 92 -12.19 9.81 -7.01
CA THR A 92 -13.04 9.76 -8.22
C THR A 92 -12.77 8.58 -9.12
N LEU A 93 -11.51 8.15 -9.27
CA LEU A 93 -11.16 7.02 -10.13
C LEU A 93 -11.58 5.71 -9.48
N LYS A 94 -12.28 4.88 -10.25
CA LYS A 94 -12.75 3.55 -9.87
C LYS A 94 -12.53 2.60 -11.04
N ASN A 95 -12.26 1.33 -10.72
CA ASN A 95 -12.09 0.26 -11.70
C ASN A 95 -12.90 -0.99 -11.30
N GLY A 96 -14.05 -0.79 -10.66
CA GLY A 96 -14.90 -1.86 -10.16
C GLY A 96 -14.12 -2.90 -9.34
N THR A 97 -14.30 -4.18 -9.67
CA THR A 97 -13.60 -5.31 -9.05
C THR A 97 -12.21 -5.58 -9.62
N ASP A 98 -11.86 -4.99 -10.76
CA ASP A 98 -10.54 -5.15 -11.38
C ASP A 98 -9.46 -4.30 -10.69
N GLY A 99 -9.90 -3.34 -9.85
CA GLY A 99 -9.08 -2.63 -8.87
C GLY A 99 -8.15 -1.56 -9.42
N ILE A 100 -7.65 -0.72 -8.53
CA ILE A 100 -6.80 0.42 -8.86
C ILE A 100 -5.65 0.53 -7.87
N ILE A 101 -4.46 0.83 -8.40
CA ILE A 101 -3.22 0.99 -7.66
C ILE A 101 -2.76 2.44 -7.81
N PHE A 102 -2.63 3.13 -6.68
CA PHE A 102 -1.99 4.43 -6.61
C PHE A 102 -0.58 4.24 -6.05
N ALA A 103 0.45 4.70 -6.76
CA ALA A 103 1.83 4.66 -6.29
C ALA A 103 2.40 6.07 -6.17
N ILE A 104 2.82 6.43 -4.96
CA ILE A 104 3.18 7.80 -4.60
C ILE A 104 4.60 7.79 -4.06
N ASP A 105 5.53 8.41 -4.78
CA ASP A 105 6.89 8.60 -4.29
C ASP A 105 6.94 9.81 -3.34
N GLU A 106 7.70 9.66 -2.24
CA GLU A 106 7.83 10.63 -1.15
C GLU A 106 6.46 11.15 -0.66
N ILE A 107 5.58 10.23 -0.25
CA ILE A 107 4.17 10.48 0.08
C ILE A 107 3.95 11.58 1.12
N GLN A 108 4.95 11.83 2.00
CA GLN A 108 4.89 12.92 2.96
C GLN A 108 4.83 14.30 2.29
N ASN A 109 5.53 14.51 1.17
CA ASN A 109 5.55 15.79 0.46
C ASN A 109 4.19 16.09 -0.17
N GLU A 110 3.54 15.05 -0.68
CA GLU A 110 2.21 15.16 -1.24
C GLU A 110 1.21 15.51 -0.15
N PHE A 111 1.16 14.75 0.94
CA PHE A 111 0.13 14.92 1.97
C PHE A 111 0.18 16.30 2.65
N ASP A 112 1.36 16.85 2.91
CA ASP A 112 1.51 18.18 3.52
C ASP A 112 0.89 19.30 2.67
N VAL A 113 1.01 19.21 1.33
CA VAL A 113 0.39 20.15 0.38
C VAL A 113 -1.14 20.08 0.44
N TYR A 114 -1.72 18.89 0.65
CA TYR A 114 -3.18 18.71 0.70
C TYR A 114 -3.79 18.98 2.08
N ALA A 115 -3.05 18.68 3.16
CA ALA A 115 -3.45 19.04 4.52
C ALA A 115 -3.61 20.55 4.66
N ALA A 116 -2.69 21.33 4.07
CA ALA A 116 -2.77 22.80 4.03
C ALA A 116 -4.01 23.33 3.28
N ARG A 117 -4.63 22.53 2.40
CA ARG A 117 -5.83 22.89 1.61
C ARG A 117 -7.14 22.43 2.27
N GLY A 118 -7.12 21.92 3.50
CA GLY A 118 -8.32 21.48 4.24
C GLY A 118 -8.93 20.16 3.74
N PHE A 119 -8.18 19.38 2.97
CA PHE A 119 -8.68 18.24 2.19
C PHE A 119 -8.61 16.87 2.92
N ASP A 120 -8.11 16.87 4.15
CA ASP A 120 -7.68 15.65 4.88
C ASP A 120 -8.85 14.70 5.21
N VAL A 121 -9.99 15.23 5.70
CA VAL A 121 -11.09 14.39 6.23
C VAL A 121 -11.74 13.49 5.18
N SER A 122 -11.92 13.98 3.95
CA SER A 122 -12.55 13.21 2.86
C SER A 122 -11.65 12.09 2.34
N ILE A 123 -10.34 12.32 2.30
CA ILE A 123 -9.35 11.33 1.90
C ILE A 123 -9.24 10.23 2.95
N LEU A 124 -9.18 10.58 4.24
CA LEU A 124 -9.14 9.60 5.33
C LEU A 124 -10.38 8.70 5.33
N ARG A 125 -11.58 9.25 5.09
CA ARG A 125 -12.79 8.43 4.95
C ARG A 125 -12.68 7.41 3.83
N LEU A 126 -12.12 7.77 2.68
CA LEU A 126 -11.95 6.84 1.57
C LEU A 126 -10.88 5.77 1.89
N ILE A 127 -9.82 6.17 2.57
CA ILE A 127 -8.79 5.29 3.11
C ILE A 127 -9.39 4.34 4.18
N THR A 128 -10.45 4.66 4.90
CA THR A 128 -11.08 3.64 5.78
C THR A 128 -11.91 2.60 4.99
N GLN A 129 -12.30 2.89 3.74
CA GLN A 129 -13.20 2.05 2.92
C GLN A 129 -12.50 1.26 1.79
N GLN A 130 -11.17 1.27 1.72
CA GLN A 130 -10.37 0.70 0.62
C GLN A 130 -10.70 -0.77 0.29
N ARG A 131 -10.96 -1.60 1.31
CA ARG A 131 -11.26 -3.04 1.14
C ARG A 131 -12.47 -3.28 0.24
N LYS A 132 -13.47 -2.40 0.27
CA LYS A 132 -14.69 -2.52 -0.54
C LYS A 132 -14.54 -1.94 -1.95
N GLN A 133 -13.58 -1.04 -2.14
CA GLN A 133 -13.38 -0.31 -3.39
C GLN A 133 -12.24 -0.88 -4.25
N ALA A 134 -11.61 -1.99 -3.82
CA ALA A 134 -10.49 -2.61 -4.53
C ALA A 134 -9.34 -1.61 -4.82
N ILE A 135 -9.04 -0.76 -3.83
CA ILE A 135 -7.99 0.27 -3.90
C ILE A 135 -6.75 -0.19 -3.14
N LYS A 136 -5.61 -0.17 -3.82
CA LYS A 136 -4.29 -0.34 -3.22
C LYS A 136 -3.50 0.97 -3.32
N ILE A 137 -2.89 1.38 -2.21
CA ILE A 137 -1.98 2.52 -2.20
C ILE A 137 -0.58 2.02 -1.83
N LEU A 138 0.40 2.35 -2.65
CA LEU A 138 1.81 2.15 -2.38
C LEU A 138 2.45 3.52 -2.23
N GLY A 139 3.19 3.72 -1.14
CA GLY A 139 3.89 4.96 -0.89
C GLY A 139 5.36 4.72 -0.57
N THR A 140 6.22 5.70 -0.84
CA THR A 140 7.56 5.72 -0.25
C THR A 140 7.66 6.83 0.79
N ALA A 141 8.48 6.60 1.81
CA ALA A 141 8.83 7.62 2.80
C ALA A 141 10.28 7.42 3.25
N GLN A 142 10.98 8.49 3.63
CA GLN A 142 12.33 8.37 4.18
C GLN A 142 12.35 7.63 5.51
N VAL A 143 11.49 8.04 6.43
CA VAL A 143 11.24 7.38 7.71
C VAL A 143 9.75 7.40 7.97
N PHE A 144 9.24 6.34 8.59
CA PHE A 144 7.80 6.22 8.85
C PHE A 144 7.27 7.38 9.71
N THR A 145 8.05 7.85 10.69
CA THR A 145 7.66 8.98 11.57
C THR A 145 7.49 10.32 10.86
N ARG A 146 8.05 10.51 9.66
CA ARG A 146 7.83 11.73 8.84
C ARG A 146 6.46 11.74 8.18
N VAL A 147 5.78 10.61 8.13
CA VAL A 147 4.43 10.52 7.61
C VAL A 147 3.47 11.02 8.68
N THR A 148 2.49 11.83 8.27
CA THR A 148 1.49 12.39 9.17
C THR A 148 0.76 11.29 9.95
N LYS A 149 0.43 11.58 11.22
CA LYS A 149 -0.19 10.61 12.12
C LYS A 149 -1.47 9.98 11.53
N PRO A 150 -2.40 10.74 10.91
CA PRO A 150 -3.59 10.15 10.30
C PRO A 150 -3.28 9.12 9.22
N LEU A 151 -2.30 9.40 8.35
CA LEU A 151 -1.93 8.49 7.27
C LEU A 151 -1.21 7.24 7.82
N ARG A 152 -0.41 7.38 8.89
CA ARG A 152 0.20 6.25 9.59
C ARG A 152 -0.83 5.30 10.20
N GLU A 153 -1.85 5.85 10.87
CA GLU A 153 -2.94 5.05 11.48
C GLU A 153 -3.72 4.24 10.45
N GLN A 154 -3.76 4.70 9.20
CA GLN A 154 -4.40 4.00 8.09
C GLN A 154 -3.46 3.07 7.31
N THR A 155 -2.16 3.10 7.60
CA THR A 155 -1.19 2.22 6.96
C THR A 155 -1.38 0.80 7.46
N PHE A 156 -1.33 -0.18 6.55
CA PHE A 156 -1.43 -1.60 6.91
C PHE A 156 -0.05 -2.20 7.11
N ASP A 157 0.85 -1.99 6.14
CA ASP A 157 2.18 -2.58 6.16
C ASP A 157 3.25 -1.50 6.02
N VAL A 158 4.29 -1.59 6.85
CA VAL A 158 5.54 -0.85 6.68
C VAL A 158 6.61 -1.80 6.16
N VAL A 159 7.24 -1.46 5.04
CA VAL A 159 8.31 -2.23 4.41
C VAL A 159 9.62 -1.47 4.55
N GLU A 160 10.51 -1.95 5.42
CA GLU A 160 11.87 -1.44 5.51
C GLU A 160 12.71 -1.93 4.32
N CYS A 161 13.31 -0.98 3.62
CA CYS A 161 14.17 -1.19 2.46
C CYS A 161 15.62 -0.90 2.84
N ARG A 162 16.54 -1.76 2.38
CA ARG A 162 17.98 -1.50 2.46
C ARG A 162 18.66 -2.03 1.21
N THR A 163 19.49 -1.20 0.57
CA THR A 163 20.23 -1.59 -0.62
C THR A 163 21.71 -1.76 -0.29
N PHE A 164 22.27 -2.90 -0.70
CA PHE A 164 23.69 -3.23 -0.60
C PHE A 164 24.36 -3.19 -1.97
N GLY A 165 25.60 -2.70 -2.03
CA GLY A 165 26.37 -2.59 -3.27
C GLY A 165 25.67 -1.76 -4.35
N GLY A 166 24.78 -0.85 -3.93
CA GLY A 166 24.00 -0.02 -4.84
C GLY A 166 23.04 -0.78 -5.75
N ARG A 167 22.85 -2.11 -5.66
CA ARG A 167 21.90 -2.85 -6.52
C ARG A 167 21.11 -3.96 -5.82
N TRP A 168 21.64 -4.57 -4.75
CA TRP A 168 20.96 -5.67 -4.10
C TRP A 168 20.06 -5.15 -2.97
N THR A 169 18.75 -5.24 -3.16
CA THR A 169 17.77 -4.65 -2.22
C THR A 169 17.15 -5.72 -1.35
N PHE A 170 17.07 -5.43 -0.06
CA PHE A 170 16.44 -6.27 0.95
C PHE A 170 15.20 -5.57 1.50
N GLN A 171 14.13 -6.32 1.67
CA GLN A 171 12.83 -5.86 2.14
C GLN A 171 12.40 -6.66 3.36
N LYS A 172 11.95 -5.96 4.41
CA LYS A 172 11.32 -6.56 5.59
C LYS A 172 10.00 -5.86 5.84
N ALA A 173 8.90 -6.61 5.91
CA ALA A 173 7.60 -6.03 6.18
C ALA A 173 7.12 -6.31 7.59
N PHE A 174 6.41 -5.34 8.14
CA PHE A 174 5.86 -5.32 9.47
C PHE A 174 4.43 -4.79 9.43
N ASP A 175 3.61 -5.22 10.37
CA ASP A 175 2.31 -4.60 10.62
C ASP A 175 2.55 -3.15 11.07
N ALA A 176 1.87 -2.19 10.45
CA ALA A 176 2.13 -0.78 10.67
C ALA A 176 1.71 -0.30 12.06
N PHE A 177 0.67 -0.89 12.65
CA PHE A 177 0.22 -0.55 13.99
C PHE A 177 1.29 -0.97 15.02
N GLU A 178 1.75 -2.21 14.94
CA GLU A 178 2.86 -2.69 15.78
C GLU A 178 4.15 -1.89 15.54
N TYR A 179 4.47 -1.61 14.27
CA TYR A 179 5.66 -0.85 13.89
C TYR A 179 5.64 0.57 14.45
N SER A 180 4.47 1.24 14.44
CA SER A 180 4.32 2.60 14.98
C SER A 180 4.61 2.66 16.48
N ASN A 181 4.25 1.63 17.23
CA ASN A 181 4.41 1.60 18.70
C ASN A 181 5.88 1.48 19.14
N VAL A 182 6.76 1.01 18.26
CA VAL A 182 8.19 0.82 18.56
C VAL A 182 9.10 1.64 17.64
N VAL A 183 8.54 2.60 16.90
CA VAL A 183 9.27 3.29 15.84
C VAL A 183 10.50 4.07 16.35
N ASP A 184 10.46 4.53 17.61
CA ASP A 184 11.54 5.25 18.30
C ASP A 184 12.49 4.32 19.07
N SER A 185 12.17 3.03 19.20
CA SER A 185 12.96 2.05 19.95
C SER A 185 13.65 1.06 19.01
N MET A 186 14.97 1.16 18.90
CA MET A 186 15.76 0.21 18.10
C MET A 186 15.58 -1.24 18.60
N VAL A 187 15.61 -1.43 19.92
CA VAL A 187 15.39 -2.73 20.58
C VAL A 187 13.98 -3.26 20.33
N GLY A 188 12.98 -2.36 20.33
CA GLY A 188 11.60 -2.72 20.04
C GLY A 188 11.41 -3.22 18.61
N LYS A 189 12.07 -2.58 17.62
CA LYS A 189 12.02 -3.00 16.21
C LYS A 189 12.58 -4.40 15.99
N ASP A 190 13.67 -4.76 16.66
CA ASP A 190 14.29 -6.07 16.50
C ASP A 190 13.40 -7.22 16.99
N LYS A 191 12.49 -6.93 17.93
CA LYS A 191 11.52 -7.89 18.48
C LYS A 191 10.24 -8.02 17.66
N LEU A 192 9.99 -7.12 16.70
CA LEU A 192 8.78 -7.18 15.89
C LEU A 192 8.73 -8.44 15.03
N ARG A 193 7.55 -9.06 14.98
CA ARG A 193 7.28 -10.14 14.05
C ARG A 193 7.26 -9.59 12.64
N ARG A 194 8.04 -10.21 11.77
CA ARG A 194 8.07 -9.88 10.35
C ARG A 194 6.88 -10.57 9.68
N LEU A 195 6.11 -9.80 8.90
CA LEU A 195 5.05 -10.36 8.05
C LEU A 195 5.66 -11.17 6.91
N TRP A 196 6.71 -10.65 6.28
CA TRP A 196 7.47 -11.33 5.25
C TRP A 196 8.85 -10.70 5.05
N ARG A 197 9.73 -11.42 4.35
CA ARG A 197 11.05 -10.97 3.90
C ARG A 197 11.24 -11.29 2.43
N ARG A 198 11.84 -10.37 1.69
CA ARG A 198 12.22 -10.56 0.28
C ARG A 198 13.53 -9.85 -0.01
N ASN A 199 14.18 -10.23 -1.09
CA ASN A 199 15.28 -9.48 -1.67
C ASN A 199 15.26 -9.66 -3.18
N PHE A 200 15.85 -8.70 -3.90
CA PHE A 200 15.96 -8.72 -5.35
C PHE A 200 17.15 -7.87 -5.80
N VAL A 201 17.67 -8.14 -6.99
CA VAL A 201 18.70 -7.32 -7.63
C VAL A 201 18.01 -6.30 -8.53
N GLN A 202 18.40 -5.02 -8.39
CA GLN A 202 17.94 -3.93 -9.23
C GLN A 202 18.61 -4.04 -10.61
N THR A 203 17.94 -4.72 -11.54
CA THR A 203 18.32 -4.79 -12.95
C THR A 203 18.23 -3.40 -13.60
N ASP A 204 18.96 -3.18 -14.68
CA ASP A 204 18.84 -1.92 -15.44
C ASP A 204 17.44 -1.76 -16.00
N GLU A 205 16.81 -2.86 -16.43
CA GLU A 205 15.40 -2.88 -16.84
C GLU A 205 14.49 -2.31 -15.75
N LEU A 206 14.58 -2.84 -14.52
CA LEU A 206 13.72 -2.41 -13.41
C LEU A 206 13.91 -0.91 -13.08
N ARG A 207 15.13 -0.41 -13.19
CA ARG A 207 15.44 1.00 -12.96
C ARG A 207 14.98 1.91 -14.09
N SER A 208 14.98 1.42 -15.32
CA SER A 208 14.46 2.14 -16.48
C SER A 208 12.93 2.26 -16.49
N LEU A 209 12.23 1.56 -15.59
CA LEU A 209 10.77 1.60 -15.51
C LEU A 209 10.24 2.89 -14.87
N PHE A 210 11.08 3.72 -14.28
CA PHE A 210 10.65 4.98 -13.69
C PHE A 210 11.77 6.01 -13.78
N ASP A 211 11.38 7.26 -13.98
CA ASP A 211 12.32 8.38 -14.02
C ASP A 211 11.96 9.39 -12.93
N SER A 212 12.48 9.15 -11.72
CA SER A 212 12.34 10.08 -10.60
C SER A 212 12.92 11.47 -10.93
N TYR A 213 13.90 11.58 -11.84
CA TYR A 213 14.52 12.85 -12.20
C TYR A 213 13.66 13.67 -13.18
N ALA A 214 12.94 13.02 -14.09
CA ALA A 214 12.01 13.69 -15.01
C ALA A 214 10.90 14.45 -14.26
N VAL A 215 10.45 13.94 -13.11
CA VAL A 215 9.43 14.61 -12.27
C VAL A 215 10.00 15.81 -11.51
N ILE A 216 11.26 15.77 -11.10
CA ILE A 216 11.93 16.95 -10.50
C ILE A 216 12.03 18.08 -11.53
N GLN A 217 12.33 17.75 -12.79
CA GLN A 217 12.40 18.74 -13.87
C GLN A 217 11.02 19.36 -14.19
N SER A 218 9.91 18.62 -14.03
CA SER A 218 8.57 19.18 -14.24
C SER A 218 8.13 20.10 -13.09
N LEU A 219 8.50 19.79 -11.84
CA LEU A 219 8.22 20.64 -10.68
C LEU A 219 8.99 21.97 -10.74
N GLN A 220 10.22 21.97 -11.25
CA GLN A 220 11.00 23.20 -11.47
C GLN A 220 10.35 24.13 -12.50
N LYS A 221 9.63 23.60 -13.50
CA LYS A 221 8.93 24.39 -14.52
C LYS A 221 7.65 25.08 -14.01
N ILE A 222 7.06 24.59 -12.92
CA ILE A 222 5.84 25.17 -12.32
C ILE A 222 6.19 26.32 -11.35
N SER A 223 7.48 26.46 -10.99
CA SER A 223 7.96 27.45 -10.02
C SER A 223 8.51 28.73 -10.68
N ILE A 224 8.20 28.96 -11.97
CA ILE A 224 8.57 30.16 -12.74
C ILE A 224 7.29 30.84 -13.21
#